data_AF-A0A5J5AMP6-F1
#
_entry.id   AF-A0A5J5AMP6-F1
#
_cell.length_a   1.000
_cell.length_b   1.000
_cell.length_c   1.000
_cell.angle_alpha   90.00
_cell.angle_beta   90.00
_cell.angle_gamma   90.00
#
_symmetry.space_group_name_H-M   'P 1'
#
loop_
_entity.id
_entity.type
_entity.pdbx_description
1 polymer ?
#
loop_
_entity_poly.entity_id
_entity_poly.type
_entity_poly.pdbx_seq_one_letter_code
_entity_poly.pdbx_strand_id
1 'polypeptide(L)'
;MQESVFAKQKRISNTVKMLTAVLKFVVDATMFKEEDLKDIFLCLKSSFTYAAKLLNLVLTSSTEALPPPLEAYDLANDMLDLVISTELYLGSSYAAHLVAAVKPWLPDLILALGSKNIMKPTLEERMWPSVLAKIELRELTEVGLDEEGDRVSEPAEFSAFKKLVEMMVLLLRGNINVLDAIGVIFLTYSVVELERKEFELVLGLLHFVCVKLVRREHVEWGELKLMLATLQDIYPQIEREAEELCSNEHAWQKLESARAMLEPVWMYYIYETGRDPTTEE
;
A
#
# COMPACT_ATOMS: atom_id res chain seq x y z
N MET A 1 26.36 4.37 27.97
CA MET A 1 25.79 3.12 27.41
C MET A 1 24.84 3.54 26.30
N GLN A 2 25.30 3.53 25.05
CA GLN A 2 24.54 4.04 23.90
C GLN A 2 23.78 2.84 23.32
N GLU A 3 22.47 2.77 23.56
CA GLU A 3 21.60 1.76 22.96
C GLU A 3 21.68 1.92 21.43
N SER A 4 21.92 0.82 20.69
CA SER A 4 22.05 0.91 19.24
C SER A 4 20.74 1.39 18.62
N VAL A 5 20.83 2.21 17.57
CA VAL A 5 19.67 2.73 16.83
C VAL A 5 18.72 1.59 16.41
N PHE A 6 19.30 0.44 16.05
CA PHE A 6 18.59 -0.81 15.77
C PHE A 6 17.75 -1.31 16.95
N ALA A 7 18.33 -1.42 18.15
CA ALA A 7 17.60 -1.87 19.33
C ALA A 7 16.43 -0.93 19.66
N LYS A 8 16.66 0.38 19.51
CA LYS A 8 15.62 1.41 19.67
C LYS A 8 14.48 1.26 18.66
N GLN A 9 14.81 0.94 17.41
CA GLN A 9 13.84 0.75 16.34
C GLN A 9 13.02 -0.52 16.47
N LYS A 10 13.67 -1.64 16.79
CA LYS A 10 12.97 -2.88 17.11
C LYS A 10 12.02 -2.70 18.29
N ARG A 11 12.46 -1.97 19.33
CA ARG A 11 11.61 -1.64 20.48
C ARG A 11 10.42 -0.77 20.08
N ILE A 12 10.60 0.19 19.16
CA ILE A 12 9.54 1.06 18.69
C ILE A 12 8.57 0.32 17.76
N SER A 13 9.04 -0.51 16.82
CA SER A 13 8.14 -1.39 16.05
C SER A 13 7.36 -2.31 16.98
N ASN A 14 8.01 -2.95 17.96
CA ASN A 14 7.30 -3.74 18.97
C ASN A 14 6.27 -2.91 19.75
N THR A 15 6.58 -1.65 20.06
CA THR A 15 5.65 -0.73 20.73
C THR A 15 4.48 -0.36 19.81
N VAL A 16 4.71 -0.10 18.52
CA VAL A 16 3.65 0.18 17.55
C VAL A 16 2.80 -1.07 17.34
N LYS A 17 3.38 -2.26 17.13
CA LYS A 17 2.65 -3.53 17.06
C LYS A 17 1.83 -3.79 18.32
N MET A 18 2.40 -3.53 19.50
CA MET A 18 1.70 -3.62 20.78
C MET A 18 0.55 -2.61 20.84
N LEU A 19 0.75 -1.36 20.42
CA LEU A 19 -0.30 -0.34 20.39
C LEU A 19 -1.41 -0.68 19.38
N THR A 20 -1.08 -1.24 18.22
CA THR A 20 -2.05 -1.75 17.25
C THR A 20 -2.85 -2.92 17.84
N ALA A 21 -2.18 -3.85 18.52
CA ALA A 21 -2.84 -4.96 19.21
C ALA A 21 -3.71 -4.46 20.38
N VAL A 22 -3.24 -3.46 21.12
CA VAL A 22 -4.01 -2.79 22.18
C VAL A 22 -5.22 -2.09 21.58
N LEU A 23 -5.11 -1.39 20.45
CA LEU A 23 -6.27 -0.78 19.80
C LEU A 23 -7.29 -1.81 19.33
N LYS A 24 -6.84 -2.89 18.68
CA LYS A 24 -7.71 -4.01 18.30
C LYS A 24 -8.43 -4.56 19.53
N PHE A 25 -7.68 -4.86 20.59
CA PHE A 25 -8.23 -5.36 21.85
C PHE A 25 -9.18 -4.37 22.55
N VAL A 26 -8.82 -3.09 22.62
CA VAL A 26 -9.59 -2.00 23.25
C VAL A 26 -10.97 -1.87 22.60
N VAL A 27 -11.03 -2.06 21.28
CA VAL A 27 -12.25 -1.88 20.51
C VAL A 27 -13.10 -3.15 20.51
N ASP A 28 -12.47 -4.32 20.34
CA ASP A 28 -13.14 -5.61 20.44
C ASP A 28 -13.77 -5.82 21.82
N ALA A 29 -13.15 -5.27 22.87
CA ALA A 29 -13.65 -5.41 24.23
C ALA A 29 -14.84 -4.49 24.56
N THR A 30 -15.17 -3.47 23.75
CA THR A 30 -16.21 -2.44 24.04
C THR A 30 -16.21 -1.88 25.48
N MET A 31 -15.07 -1.91 26.18
CA MET A 31 -15.00 -1.71 27.63
C MET A 31 -14.68 -0.28 28.08
N PHE A 32 -14.36 0.64 27.17
CA PHE A 32 -13.84 1.96 27.55
C PHE A 32 -14.88 3.07 27.48
N LYS A 33 -14.87 3.94 28.49
CA LYS A 33 -15.67 5.17 28.49
C LYS A 33 -15.04 6.17 27.52
N GLU A 34 -15.82 7.14 27.07
CA GLU A 34 -15.35 8.20 26.16
C GLU A 34 -14.12 8.95 26.69
N GLU A 35 -14.01 9.12 28.01
CA GLU A 35 -12.86 9.72 28.68
C GLU A 35 -11.59 8.88 28.52
N ASP A 36 -11.69 7.56 28.72
CA ASP A 36 -10.56 6.65 28.55
C ASP A 36 -10.10 6.59 27.07
N LEU A 37 -11.04 6.68 26.12
CA LEU A 37 -10.74 6.73 24.70
C LEU A 37 -9.90 7.96 24.32
N LYS A 38 -10.15 9.11 24.95
CA LYS A 38 -9.36 10.34 24.72
C LYS A 38 -7.92 10.18 25.19
N ASP A 39 -7.71 9.58 26.36
CA ASP A 39 -6.37 9.33 26.91
C ASP A 39 -5.61 8.27 26.10
N ILE A 40 -6.29 7.19 25.71
CA ILE A 40 -5.74 6.16 24.82
C ILE A 40 -5.32 6.79 23.48
N PHE A 41 -6.19 7.63 22.89
CA PHE A 41 -5.88 8.29 21.63
C PHE A 41 -4.72 9.29 21.75
N LEU A 42 -4.61 10.02 22.87
CA LEU A 42 -3.50 10.92 23.12
C LEU A 42 -2.17 10.16 23.18
N CYS A 43 -2.15 9.02 23.87
CA CYS A 43 -1.00 8.11 23.92
C CYS A 43 -0.64 7.57 22.52
N LEU A 44 -1.66 7.16 21.77
CA LEU A 44 -1.52 6.67 20.40
C LEU A 44 -0.89 7.73 19.49
N LYS A 45 -1.47 8.94 19.44
CA LYS A 45 -0.98 10.05 18.63
C LYS A 45 0.46 10.44 18.98
N SER A 46 0.79 10.44 20.28
CA SER A 46 2.15 10.73 20.76
C SER A 46 3.14 9.66 20.29
N SER A 47 2.77 8.39 20.40
CA SER A 47 3.58 7.25 19.94
C SER A 47 3.75 7.24 18.43
N PHE A 48 2.69 7.56 17.68
CA PHE A 48 2.71 7.69 16.23
C PHE A 48 3.66 8.80 15.77
N THR A 49 3.60 9.96 16.43
CA THR A 49 4.51 11.08 16.16
C THR A 49 5.96 10.71 16.47
N TYR A 50 6.19 9.95 17.56
CA TYR A 50 7.52 9.50 17.93
C TYR A 50 8.08 8.47 16.93
N ALA A 51 7.25 7.54 16.44
CA ALA A 51 7.61 6.59 15.39
C ALA A 51 8.03 7.32 14.11
N ALA A 52 7.28 8.34 13.67
CA ALA A 52 7.62 9.17 12.52
C ALA A 52 9.00 9.85 12.67
N LYS A 53 9.26 10.45 13.84
CA LYS A 53 10.56 11.08 14.16
C LYS A 53 11.69 10.07 14.19
N LEU A 54 11.43 8.85 14.65
CA LEU A 54 12.44 7.79 14.63
C LEU A 54 12.77 7.38 13.20
N LEU A 55 11.78 7.20 12.32
CA LEU A 55 12.02 6.90 10.92
C LEU A 55 12.95 7.94 10.29
N ASN A 56 12.68 9.23 10.51
CA ASN A 56 13.56 10.29 10.04
C ASN A 56 14.98 10.15 10.60
N LEU A 57 15.15 9.90 11.90
CA LEU A 57 16.47 9.71 12.51
C LEU A 57 17.22 8.51 11.91
N VAL A 58 16.53 7.40 11.69
CA VAL A 58 17.11 6.18 11.12
C VAL A 58 17.55 6.47 9.69
N LEU A 59 16.66 7.00 8.85
CA LEU A 59 16.93 7.29 7.44
C LEU A 59 18.04 8.33 7.26
N THR A 60 18.09 9.37 8.09
CA THR A 60 19.17 10.38 8.06
C THR A 60 20.51 9.83 8.53
N SER A 61 20.52 8.76 9.33
CA SER A 61 21.75 8.07 9.74
C SER A 61 22.19 6.97 8.76
N SER A 62 21.36 6.63 7.77
CA SER A 62 21.66 5.62 6.76
C SER A 62 22.57 6.18 5.67
N THR A 63 23.45 5.32 5.16
CA THR A 63 24.35 5.62 4.04
C THR A 63 24.35 4.42 3.09
N GLU A 64 24.94 4.54 1.90
CA GLU A 64 25.07 3.40 0.98
C GLU A 64 25.78 2.19 1.63
N ALA A 65 26.75 2.44 2.51
CA ALA A 65 27.47 1.39 3.24
C ALA A 65 26.68 0.81 4.43
N LEU A 66 25.65 1.52 4.90
CA LEU A 66 24.78 1.11 6.01
C LEU A 66 23.33 1.47 5.66
N PRO A 67 22.66 0.64 4.84
CA PRO A 67 21.28 0.90 4.44
C PRO A 67 20.34 0.88 5.65
N PRO A 68 19.13 1.46 5.53
CA PRO A 68 18.14 1.40 6.58
C PRO A 68 17.86 -0.06 6.97
N PRO A 69 17.75 -0.37 8.28
CA PRO A 69 17.43 -1.71 8.73
C PRO A 69 15.99 -2.08 8.36
N LEU A 70 15.70 -3.39 8.28
CA LEU A 70 14.38 -3.91 7.90
C LEU A 70 13.26 -3.41 8.81
N GLU A 71 13.57 -3.13 10.07
CA GLU A 71 12.63 -2.57 11.04
C GLU A 71 12.13 -1.17 10.64
N ALA A 72 12.78 -0.47 9.69
CA ALA A 72 12.27 0.79 9.12
C ALA A 72 11.07 0.53 8.22
N TYR A 73 11.21 -0.47 7.35
CA TYR A 73 10.11 -0.96 6.54
C TYR A 73 8.96 -1.45 7.40
N ASP A 74 9.24 -2.28 8.40
CA ASP A 74 8.18 -2.83 9.26
C ASP A 74 7.45 -1.73 10.03
N LEU A 75 8.19 -0.78 10.61
CA LEU A 75 7.61 0.35 11.32
C LEU A 75 6.73 1.22 10.42
N ALA A 76 7.14 1.46 9.18
CA ALA A 76 6.35 2.24 8.22
C ALA A 76 5.03 1.53 7.85
N ASN A 77 5.08 0.22 7.64
CA ASN A 77 3.88 -0.59 7.40
C ASN A 77 2.96 -0.62 8.63
N ASP A 78 3.54 -0.84 9.83
CA ASP A 78 2.79 -0.83 11.09
C ASP A 78 2.08 0.53 11.30
N MET A 79 2.72 1.64 10.89
CA MET A 79 2.12 2.98 10.93
C MET A 79 0.94 3.14 9.96
N LEU A 80 1.01 2.60 8.74
CA LEU A 80 -0.12 2.63 7.80
C LEU A 80 -1.29 1.77 8.31
N ASP A 81 -1.01 0.56 8.79
CA ASP A 81 -1.99 -0.33 9.41
C ASP A 81 -2.65 0.32 10.64
N LEU A 82 -1.91 1.15 11.36
CA LEU A 82 -2.42 1.90 12.50
C LEU A 82 -3.39 3.01 12.12
N VAL A 83 -3.16 3.71 11.00
CA VAL A 83 -4.10 4.69 10.45
C VAL A 83 -5.40 3.99 10.06
N ILE A 84 -5.30 2.85 9.35
CA ILE A 84 -6.45 2.01 9.00
C ILE A 84 -7.21 1.57 10.23
N SER A 85 -6.52 1.00 11.22
CA SER A 85 -7.15 0.51 12.44
C SER A 85 -7.82 1.65 13.21
N THR A 86 -7.17 2.80 13.32
CA THR A 86 -7.76 3.99 13.96
C THR A 86 -9.02 4.44 13.23
N GLU A 87 -9.02 4.43 11.90
CA GLU A 87 -10.18 4.83 11.13
C GLU A 87 -11.33 3.84 11.26
N LEU A 88 -11.03 2.54 11.18
CA LEU A 88 -12.00 1.45 11.32
C LEU A 88 -12.68 1.47 12.69
N TYR A 89 -11.91 1.72 13.74
CA TYR A 89 -12.36 1.51 15.10
C TYR A 89 -12.72 2.77 15.88
N LEU A 90 -12.03 3.88 15.63
CA LEU A 90 -12.28 5.17 16.30
C LEU A 90 -12.94 6.19 15.36
N GLY A 91 -12.92 5.94 14.04
CA GLY A 91 -13.55 6.78 13.03
C GLY A 91 -12.57 7.75 12.33
N SER A 92 -13.01 8.25 11.17
CA SER A 92 -12.19 9.10 10.27
C SER A 92 -11.65 10.37 10.92
N SER A 93 -12.35 10.94 11.91
CA SER A 93 -11.86 12.13 12.63
C SER A 93 -10.55 11.82 13.35
N TYR A 94 -10.48 10.72 14.10
CA TYR A 94 -9.26 10.32 14.82
C TYR A 94 -8.13 9.93 13.87
N ALA A 95 -8.44 9.23 12.79
CA ALA A 95 -7.47 8.91 11.74
C ALA A 95 -6.92 10.18 11.08
N ALA A 96 -7.75 11.19 10.79
CA ALA A 96 -7.30 12.46 10.25
C ALA A 96 -6.32 13.20 11.19
N HIS A 97 -6.48 13.08 12.50
CA HIS A 97 -5.52 13.61 13.47
C HIS A 97 -4.17 12.88 13.43
N LEU A 98 -4.15 11.57 13.16
CA LEU A 98 -2.89 10.83 12.92
C LEU A 98 -2.25 11.26 11.60
N VAL A 99 -3.04 11.34 10.52
CA VAL A 99 -2.57 11.83 9.21
C VAL A 99 -1.95 13.23 9.34
N ALA A 100 -2.59 14.13 10.07
CA ALA A 100 -2.06 15.47 10.34
C ALA A 100 -0.73 15.44 11.12
N ALA A 101 -0.54 14.47 12.03
CA ALA A 101 0.67 14.31 12.82
C ALA A 101 1.85 13.77 12.00
N VAL A 102 1.61 12.87 11.03
CA VAL A 102 2.66 12.31 10.16
C VAL A 102 2.91 13.14 8.91
N LYS A 103 2.00 14.04 8.52
CA LYS A 103 2.14 14.91 7.33
C LYS A 103 3.53 15.54 7.15
N PRO A 104 4.19 16.10 8.19
CA PRO A 104 5.55 16.66 8.03
C PRO A 104 6.64 15.63 7.75
N TRP A 105 6.40 14.37 8.10
CA TRP A 105 7.31 13.22 8.00
C TRP A 105 6.91 12.24 6.90
N LEU A 106 5.98 12.65 6.03
CA LEU A 106 5.47 11.80 4.97
C LEU A 106 6.57 11.32 3.99
N PRO A 107 7.56 12.16 3.61
CA PRO A 107 8.69 11.69 2.80
C PRO A 107 9.48 10.57 3.50
N ASP A 108 9.75 10.70 4.79
CA ASP A 108 10.46 9.69 5.57
C ASP A 108 9.66 8.37 5.65
N LEU A 109 8.34 8.46 5.84
CA LEU A 109 7.46 7.28 5.81
C LEU A 109 7.55 6.56 4.46
N ILE A 110 7.48 7.30 3.35
CA ILE A 110 7.57 6.75 1.99
C ILE A 110 8.93 6.10 1.76
N LEU A 111 10.03 6.78 2.12
CA LEU A 111 11.38 6.24 1.94
C LEU A 111 11.59 4.97 2.77
N ALA A 112 11.05 4.92 4.00
CA ALA A 112 11.08 3.74 4.84
C ALA A 112 10.32 2.55 4.21
N LEU A 113 9.16 2.79 3.58
CA LEU A 113 8.45 1.74 2.80
C LEU A 113 9.30 1.22 1.64
N GLY A 114 10.02 2.11 0.94
CA GLY A 114 10.87 1.74 -0.19
C GLY A 114 12.14 0.98 0.22
N SER A 115 12.52 1.00 1.50
CA SER A 115 13.80 0.45 1.98
C SER A 115 13.93 -1.07 1.80
N LYS A 116 12.81 -1.81 1.76
CA LYS A 116 12.82 -3.27 1.62
C LYS A 116 13.04 -3.76 0.20
N ASN A 117 12.86 -2.96 -0.85
CA ASN A 117 13.19 -3.43 -2.21
C ASN A 117 14.70 -3.64 -2.45
N ILE A 118 15.51 -3.40 -1.42
CA ILE A 118 16.94 -3.76 -1.33
C ILE A 118 17.14 -5.21 -0.79
N MET A 119 16.10 -5.89 -0.29
CA MET A 119 16.17 -7.23 0.30
C MET A 119 14.92 -8.10 0.03
N LYS A 120 15.12 -9.40 -0.26
CA LYS A 120 14.09 -10.39 -0.63
C LYS A 120 12.80 -10.31 0.23
N PRO A 121 11.60 -10.36 -0.37
CA PRO A 121 10.35 -10.21 0.37
C PRO A 121 9.93 -11.52 1.06
N THR A 122 9.92 -11.51 2.40
CA THR A 122 8.90 -12.25 3.16
C THR A 122 7.74 -11.29 3.41
N LEU A 123 6.61 -11.47 2.73
CA LEU A 123 5.41 -10.65 2.95
C LEU A 123 4.74 -11.14 4.24
N GLU A 124 4.83 -10.38 5.32
CA GLU A 124 3.87 -10.50 6.43
C GLU A 124 2.51 -9.96 5.95
N GLU A 125 1.41 -10.53 6.42
CA GLU A 125 0.07 -10.04 6.11
C GLU A 125 -0.08 -8.60 6.63
N ARG A 126 -0.19 -7.63 5.71
CA ARG A 126 -0.44 -6.22 6.01
C ARG A 126 -1.85 -5.88 5.56
N MET A 127 -2.56 -5.06 6.34
CA MET A 127 -3.97 -4.77 6.08
C MET A 127 -4.12 -3.62 5.07
N TRP A 128 -3.21 -2.64 5.13
CA TRP A 128 -3.35 -1.41 4.36
C TRP A 128 -3.36 -1.59 2.82
N PRO A 129 -2.64 -2.54 2.18
CA PRO A 129 -2.73 -2.74 0.73
C PRO A 129 -4.10 -3.29 0.32
N SER A 130 -4.66 -4.23 1.09
CA SER A 130 -5.99 -4.79 0.82
C SER A 130 -7.09 -3.75 1.02
N VAL A 131 -6.96 -2.86 2.02
CA VAL A 131 -7.90 -1.75 2.21
C VAL A 131 -7.79 -0.75 1.06
N LEU A 132 -6.58 -0.41 0.60
CA LEU A 132 -6.39 0.42 -0.58
C LEU A 132 -7.07 -0.19 -1.81
N ALA A 133 -6.85 -1.48 -2.08
CA ALA A 133 -7.48 -2.17 -3.21
C ALA A 133 -9.01 -2.09 -3.18
N LYS A 134 -9.62 -2.23 -1.99
CA LYS A 134 -11.08 -2.10 -1.81
C LYS A 134 -11.58 -0.68 -2.05
N ILE A 135 -10.84 0.34 -1.60
CA ILE A 135 -11.17 1.75 -1.89
C ILE A 135 -11.18 1.98 -3.41
N GLU A 136 -10.16 1.49 -4.10
CA GLU A 136 -10.02 1.63 -5.56
C GLU A 136 -11.12 0.92 -6.33
N LEU A 137 -11.47 -0.30 -5.92
CA LEU A 137 -12.53 -1.07 -6.56
C LEU A 137 -13.91 -0.41 -6.40
N ARG A 138 -14.17 0.21 -5.24
CA ARG A 138 -15.42 0.97 -5.03
C ARG A 138 -15.49 2.16 -5.96
N GLU A 139 -14.42 2.95 -6.05
CA GLU A 139 -14.37 4.10 -6.95
C GLU A 139 -14.52 3.70 -8.43
N LEU A 140 -13.91 2.58 -8.83
CA LEU A 140 -14.08 2.04 -10.18
C LEU A 140 -15.54 1.67 -10.48
N THR A 141 -16.27 1.18 -9.47
CA THR A 141 -17.68 0.76 -9.60
C THR A 141 -18.63 1.97 -9.57
N GLU A 142 -18.33 2.98 -8.75
CA GLU A 142 -19.11 4.23 -8.65
C GLU A 142 -19.08 5.03 -9.95
N VAL A 143 -17.92 5.11 -10.62
CA VAL A 143 -17.78 5.79 -11.92
C VAL A 143 -18.58 5.11 -13.03
N GLY A 144 -18.97 3.84 -12.87
CA GLY A 144 -19.80 3.09 -13.82
C GLY A 144 -21.32 3.27 -13.63
N LEU A 145 -21.78 3.95 -12.57
CA LEU A 145 -23.20 4.06 -12.19
C LEU A 145 -23.80 5.46 -12.39
N ASP A 146 -23.07 6.37 -13.06
CA ASP A 146 -23.40 7.79 -13.20
C ASP A 146 -24.66 8.13 -14.05
N GLU A 147 -25.54 7.16 -14.35
CA GLU A 147 -26.81 7.41 -15.04
C GLU A 147 -28.07 7.34 -14.17
N GLU A 148 -28.06 6.83 -12.93
CA GLU A 148 -29.33 6.70 -12.18
C GLU A 148 -29.25 7.00 -10.67
N GLY A 149 -29.58 8.25 -10.34
CA GLY A 149 -30.44 8.61 -9.20
C GLY A 149 -29.81 8.69 -7.81
N ASP A 150 -29.80 9.92 -7.28
CA ASP A 150 -29.80 10.34 -5.87
C ASP A 150 -29.77 9.22 -4.82
N ARG A 151 -28.60 8.60 -4.62
CA ARG A 151 -28.30 7.83 -3.41
C ARG A 151 -27.39 8.69 -2.55
N VAL A 152 -27.87 9.03 -1.36
CA VAL A 152 -27.05 9.59 -0.28
C VAL A 152 -25.81 8.70 -0.16
N SER A 153 -24.66 9.22 -0.60
CA SER A 153 -23.40 8.49 -0.60
C SER A 153 -23.13 8.02 0.83
N GLU A 154 -22.98 6.72 1.04
CA GLU A 154 -22.45 6.22 2.31
C GLU A 154 -21.12 6.94 2.58
N PRO A 155 -20.83 7.35 3.83
CA PRO A 155 -19.58 8.04 4.11
C PRO A 155 -18.43 7.18 3.62
N ALA A 156 -17.60 7.75 2.73
CA ALA A 156 -16.50 7.04 2.10
C ALA A 156 -15.66 6.33 3.17
N GLU A 157 -15.77 5.00 3.21
CA GLU A 157 -15.02 4.17 4.15
C GLU A 157 -13.53 4.49 3.95
N PHE A 158 -12.83 4.76 5.05
CA PHE A 158 -11.40 5.11 5.03
C PHE A 158 -11.03 6.47 4.38
N SER A 159 -11.88 7.50 4.48
CA SER A 159 -11.61 8.84 3.91
C SER A 159 -10.29 9.49 4.36
N ALA A 160 -9.83 9.28 5.60
CA ALA A 160 -8.58 9.87 6.09
C ALA A 160 -7.36 9.12 5.52
N PHE A 161 -7.41 7.79 5.50
CA PHE A 161 -6.39 6.98 4.85
C PHE A 161 -6.31 7.25 3.34
N LYS A 162 -7.44 7.37 2.64
CA LYS A 162 -7.48 7.75 1.22
C LYS A 162 -6.71 9.06 0.99
N LYS A 163 -6.97 10.10 1.80
CA LYS A 163 -6.24 11.38 1.74
C LYS A 163 -4.74 11.21 1.99
N LEU A 164 -4.35 10.35 2.92
CA LEU A 164 -2.93 10.04 3.16
C LEU A 164 -2.28 9.43 1.92
N VAL A 165 -2.94 8.44 1.29
CA VAL A 165 -2.44 7.81 0.06
C VAL A 165 -2.36 8.81 -1.09
N GLU A 166 -3.35 9.68 -1.26
CA GLU A 166 -3.30 10.77 -2.27
C GLU A 166 -2.09 11.68 -2.06
N MET A 167 -1.79 12.04 -0.81
CA MET A 167 -0.59 12.81 -0.48
C MET A 167 0.69 12.03 -0.79
N MET A 168 0.72 10.72 -0.54
CA MET A 168 1.86 9.87 -0.91
C MET A 168 2.07 9.84 -2.42
N VAL A 169 1.00 9.63 -3.19
CA VAL A 169 1.04 9.61 -4.66
C VAL A 169 1.58 10.93 -5.21
N LEU A 170 1.18 12.08 -4.65
CA LEU A 170 1.72 13.39 -5.06
C LEU A 170 3.23 13.49 -4.85
N LEU A 171 3.76 12.97 -3.73
CA LEU A 171 5.20 12.97 -3.45
C LEU A 171 5.96 11.98 -4.33
N LEU A 172 5.41 10.77 -4.52
CA LEU A 172 6.02 9.71 -5.32
C LEU A 172 6.24 10.16 -6.76
N ARG A 173 5.28 10.86 -7.35
CA ARG A 173 5.42 11.40 -8.71
C ARG A 173 6.55 12.40 -8.88
N GLY A 174 7.02 13.01 -7.78
CA GLY A 174 8.18 13.90 -7.81
C GLY A 174 9.53 13.17 -7.86
N ASN A 175 9.57 11.85 -7.64
CA ASN A 175 10.82 11.08 -7.65
C ASN A 175 10.59 9.67 -8.21
N ILE A 176 10.98 9.49 -9.48
CA ILE A 176 10.69 8.27 -10.22
C ILE A 176 11.34 7.01 -9.62
N ASN A 177 12.54 7.13 -9.04
CA ASN A 177 13.23 6.00 -8.42
C ASN A 177 12.48 5.49 -7.18
N VAL A 178 11.93 6.42 -6.38
CA VAL A 178 11.13 6.07 -5.20
C VAL A 178 9.77 5.55 -5.64
N LEU A 179 9.18 6.11 -6.70
CA LEU A 179 7.95 5.60 -7.29
C LEU A 179 8.11 4.17 -7.78
N ASP A 180 9.17 3.88 -8.52
CA ASP A 180 9.49 2.53 -9.04
C ASP A 180 9.60 1.53 -7.89
N ALA A 181 10.38 1.86 -6.85
CA ALA A 181 10.48 1.02 -5.66
C ALA A 181 9.11 0.82 -4.99
N ILE A 182 8.36 1.89 -4.70
CA ILE A 182 7.07 1.75 -4.00
C ILE A 182 6.03 1.01 -4.85
N GLY A 183 6.05 1.19 -6.17
CA GLY A 183 5.17 0.46 -7.09
C GLY A 183 5.37 -1.05 -7.03
N VAL A 184 6.60 -1.52 -6.86
CA VAL A 184 6.91 -2.95 -6.68
C VAL A 184 6.20 -3.54 -5.47
N ILE A 185 5.99 -2.77 -4.40
CA ILE A 185 5.26 -3.25 -3.21
C ILE A 185 3.86 -3.68 -3.64
N PHE A 186 3.13 -2.81 -4.33
CA PHE A 186 1.77 -3.09 -4.79
C PHE A 186 1.72 -4.26 -5.77
N LEU A 187 2.65 -4.30 -6.74
CA LEU A 187 2.72 -5.41 -7.70
C LEU A 187 3.03 -6.76 -7.02
N THR A 188 3.93 -6.76 -6.04
CA THR A 188 4.24 -7.96 -5.26
C THR A 188 3.04 -8.42 -4.44
N TYR A 189 2.29 -7.48 -3.83
CA TYR A 189 1.03 -7.81 -3.16
C TYR A 189 0.02 -8.40 -4.16
N SER A 190 -0.10 -7.84 -5.36
CA SER A 190 -0.98 -8.39 -6.39
C SER A 190 -0.62 -9.84 -6.78
N VAL A 191 0.67 -10.20 -6.83
CA VAL A 191 1.09 -11.61 -7.05
C VAL A 191 0.59 -12.51 -5.92
N VAL A 192 0.78 -12.10 -4.66
CA VAL A 192 0.34 -12.89 -3.50
C VAL A 192 -1.19 -13.03 -3.46
N GLU A 193 -1.93 -11.98 -3.77
CA GLU A 193 -3.39 -12.04 -3.83
C GLU A 193 -3.90 -12.87 -5.03
N LEU A 194 -3.15 -12.92 -6.14
CA LEU A 194 -3.45 -13.77 -7.28
C LEU A 194 -3.32 -15.25 -6.89
N GLU A 195 -2.24 -15.64 -6.19
CA GLU A 195 -2.06 -17.00 -5.64
C GLU A 195 -3.19 -17.40 -4.68
N ARG A 196 -3.71 -16.42 -3.92
CA ARG A 196 -4.83 -16.59 -2.98
C ARG A 196 -6.21 -16.59 -3.66
N LYS A 197 -6.27 -16.33 -4.98
CA LYS A 197 -7.50 -16.20 -5.77
C LYS A 197 -8.40 -15.04 -5.32
N GLU A 198 -7.80 -14.00 -4.73
CA GLU A 198 -8.48 -12.78 -4.29
C GLU A 198 -8.52 -11.75 -5.44
N PHE A 199 -9.22 -12.08 -6.53
CA PHE A 199 -9.18 -11.30 -7.78
C PHE A 199 -9.71 -9.86 -7.67
N GLU A 200 -10.55 -9.57 -6.66
CA GLU A 200 -10.97 -8.20 -6.34
C GLU A 200 -9.81 -7.34 -5.87
N LEU A 201 -8.96 -7.90 -5.01
CA LEU A 201 -7.79 -7.21 -4.49
C LEU A 201 -6.75 -7.02 -5.59
N VAL A 202 -6.54 -8.05 -6.42
CA VAL A 202 -5.67 -7.95 -7.61
C VAL A 202 -6.11 -6.80 -8.51
N LEU A 203 -7.40 -6.76 -8.88
CA LEU A 203 -7.94 -5.72 -9.75
C LEU A 203 -7.79 -4.32 -9.14
N GLY A 204 -8.13 -4.15 -7.86
CA GLY A 204 -8.01 -2.87 -7.16
C GLY A 204 -6.57 -2.36 -7.05
N LEU A 205 -5.61 -3.24 -6.74
CA LEU A 205 -4.19 -2.88 -6.68
C LEU A 205 -3.62 -2.53 -8.05
N LEU A 206 -3.95 -3.29 -9.09
CA LEU A 206 -3.48 -3.01 -10.45
C LEU A 206 -4.10 -1.74 -11.01
N HIS A 207 -5.38 -1.48 -10.72
CA HIS A 207 -6.02 -0.21 -11.00
C HIS A 207 -5.28 0.95 -10.35
N PHE A 208 -5.00 0.85 -9.03
CA PHE A 208 -4.23 1.87 -8.33
C PHE A 208 -2.89 2.17 -9.01
N VAL A 209 -2.11 1.12 -9.29
CA VAL A 209 -0.77 1.26 -9.87
C VAL A 209 -0.84 1.91 -11.25
N CYS A 210 -1.69 1.39 -12.14
CA CYS A 210 -1.73 1.81 -13.54
C CYS A 210 -2.40 3.17 -13.74
N VAL A 211 -3.49 3.42 -13.01
CA VAL A 211 -4.34 4.59 -13.22
C VAL A 211 -3.95 5.73 -12.29
N LYS A 212 -3.72 5.44 -11.00
CA LYS A 212 -3.45 6.49 -10.00
C LYS A 212 -1.97 6.74 -9.75
N LEU A 213 -1.15 5.71 -9.59
CA LEU A 213 0.25 5.90 -9.22
C LEU A 213 1.07 6.40 -10.42
N VAL A 214 1.13 5.62 -11.50
CA VAL A 214 1.96 5.92 -12.69
C VAL A 214 1.28 6.92 -13.62
N ARG A 215 -0.05 6.80 -13.80
CA ARG A 215 -0.87 7.50 -14.83
C ARG A 215 -0.42 7.17 -16.26
N ARG A 216 -1.33 6.62 -17.06
CA ARG A 216 -1.09 6.24 -18.47
C ARG A 216 -0.56 7.36 -19.38
N GLU A 217 -0.69 8.64 -18.99
CA GLU A 217 -0.45 9.80 -19.85
C GLU A 217 0.87 10.55 -19.59
N HIS A 218 1.63 10.22 -18.54
CA HIS A 218 2.69 11.11 -18.05
C HIS A 218 4.05 10.49 -17.74
N VAL A 219 4.14 9.18 -17.57
CA VAL A 219 5.41 8.51 -17.25
C VAL A 219 5.63 7.39 -18.26
N GLU A 220 6.77 7.45 -18.95
CA GLU A 220 7.24 6.35 -19.79
C GLU A 220 7.59 5.20 -18.85
N TRP A 221 6.76 4.14 -18.85
CA TRP A 221 6.98 2.94 -18.06
C TRP A 221 8.40 2.37 -18.20
N GLY A 222 9.09 2.66 -19.31
CA GLY A 222 10.49 2.33 -19.56
C GLY A 222 11.47 2.81 -18.47
N GLU A 223 11.17 3.89 -17.75
CA GLU A 223 12.01 4.37 -16.64
C GLU A 223 11.77 3.59 -15.32
N LEU A 224 10.65 2.86 -15.22
CA LEU A 224 10.24 2.09 -14.02
C LEU A 224 10.74 0.64 -14.07
N LYS A 225 12.07 0.49 -14.03
CA LYS A 225 12.76 -0.79 -14.25
C LYS A 225 12.34 -1.88 -13.28
N LEU A 226 12.17 -1.57 -12.00
CA LEU A 226 11.82 -2.57 -10.99
C LEU A 226 10.37 -3.03 -11.17
N MET A 227 9.44 -2.10 -11.39
CA MET A 227 8.05 -2.42 -11.66
C MET A 227 7.90 -3.24 -12.95
N LEU A 228 8.61 -2.86 -14.02
CA LEU A 228 8.64 -3.63 -15.27
C LEU A 228 9.18 -5.05 -15.07
N ALA A 229 10.17 -5.23 -14.19
CA ALA A 229 10.66 -6.56 -13.84
C ALA A 229 9.58 -7.39 -13.13
N THR A 230 8.86 -6.81 -12.16
CA THR A 230 7.75 -7.52 -11.48
C THR A 230 6.57 -7.79 -12.41
N LEU A 231 6.33 -6.95 -13.41
CA LEU A 231 5.26 -7.15 -14.39
C LEU A 231 5.47 -8.41 -15.24
N GLN A 232 6.72 -8.80 -15.49
CA GLN A 232 7.05 -10.06 -16.18
C GLN A 232 6.56 -11.29 -15.43
N ASP A 233 6.51 -11.21 -14.10
CA ASP A 233 6.04 -12.32 -13.29
C ASP A 233 4.52 -12.33 -13.19
N ILE A 234 3.87 -11.16 -13.15
CA ILE A 234 2.44 -11.07 -12.87
C ILE A 234 1.56 -11.27 -14.10
N TYR A 235 1.97 -10.74 -15.26
CA TYR A 235 1.12 -10.74 -16.46
C TYR A 235 0.86 -12.17 -16.97
N PRO A 236 1.87 -13.04 -17.12
CA PRO A 236 1.64 -14.44 -17.53
C PRO A 236 0.81 -15.24 -16.52
N GLN A 237 0.93 -14.93 -15.21
CA GLN A 237 0.11 -15.58 -14.19
C GLN A 237 -1.36 -15.19 -14.31
N ILE A 238 -1.66 -13.92 -14.61
CA ILE A 238 -3.04 -13.47 -14.85
C ILE A 238 -3.62 -14.17 -16.07
N GLU A 239 -2.85 -14.31 -17.15
CA GLU A 239 -3.30 -15.04 -18.35
C GLU A 239 -3.62 -16.49 -18.05
N ARG A 240 -2.71 -17.20 -17.37
CA ARG A 240 -2.92 -18.60 -16.96
C ARG A 240 -4.16 -18.77 -16.08
N GLU A 241 -4.34 -17.93 -15.06
CA GLU A 241 -5.52 -18.02 -14.17
C GLU A 241 -6.81 -17.66 -14.92
N ALA A 242 -6.77 -16.72 -15.87
CA ALA A 242 -7.93 -16.37 -16.68
C ALA A 242 -8.38 -17.54 -17.59
N GLU A 243 -7.43 -18.28 -18.17
CA GLU A 243 -7.73 -19.48 -18.96
C GLU A 243 -8.36 -20.59 -18.11
N GLU A 244 -7.84 -20.82 -16.90
CA GLU A 244 -8.38 -21.83 -15.97
C GLU A 244 -9.80 -21.49 -15.48
N LEU A 245 -10.13 -20.21 -15.38
CA LEU A 245 -11.38 -19.71 -14.80
C LEU A 245 -12.50 -19.44 -15.80
N CYS A 246 -12.40 -19.92 -17.05
CA CYS A 246 -13.41 -19.72 -18.10
C CYS A 246 -14.85 -20.12 -17.70
N SER A 247 -15.04 -20.90 -16.63
CA SER A 247 -16.36 -21.29 -16.11
C SER A 247 -16.92 -20.35 -15.02
N ASN A 248 -16.11 -19.49 -14.40
CA ASN A 248 -16.52 -18.53 -13.39
C ASN A 248 -16.51 -17.11 -13.96
N GLU A 249 -17.64 -16.71 -14.56
CA GLU A 249 -17.81 -15.45 -15.29
C GLU A 249 -17.38 -14.21 -14.46
N HIS A 250 -17.75 -14.17 -13.17
CA HIS A 250 -17.43 -13.02 -12.31
C HIS A 250 -15.94 -12.93 -11.94
N ALA A 251 -15.28 -14.05 -11.66
CA ALA A 251 -13.85 -14.08 -11.40
C ALA A 251 -13.05 -13.79 -12.67
N TRP A 252 -13.47 -14.40 -13.77
CA TRP A 252 -12.89 -14.20 -15.10
C TRP A 252 -12.96 -12.73 -15.52
N GLN A 253 -14.11 -12.07 -15.37
CA GLN A 253 -14.28 -10.67 -15.74
C GLN A 253 -13.31 -9.73 -15.01
N LYS A 254 -13.00 -10.02 -13.74
CA LYS A 254 -12.03 -9.23 -12.96
C LYS A 254 -10.60 -9.43 -13.44
N LEU A 255 -10.22 -10.67 -13.73
CA LEU A 255 -8.90 -10.99 -14.28
C LEU A 255 -8.74 -10.41 -15.69
N GLU A 256 -9.79 -10.49 -16.51
CA GLU A 256 -9.82 -9.88 -17.84
C GLU A 256 -9.63 -8.36 -17.77
N SER A 257 -10.33 -7.70 -16.84
CA SER A 257 -10.18 -6.27 -16.60
C SER A 257 -8.76 -5.92 -16.12
N ALA A 258 -8.18 -6.74 -15.24
CA ALA A 258 -6.80 -6.58 -14.79
C ALA A 258 -5.79 -6.78 -15.93
N ARG A 259 -6.00 -7.79 -16.78
CA ARG A 259 -5.18 -8.08 -17.97
C ARG A 259 -5.20 -6.91 -18.94
N ALA A 260 -6.39 -6.46 -19.33
CA ALA A 260 -6.56 -5.31 -20.24
C ALA A 260 -5.94 -4.01 -19.69
N MET A 261 -5.81 -3.89 -18.37
CA MET A 261 -5.10 -2.76 -17.77
C MET A 261 -3.59 -2.80 -17.99
N LEU A 262 -2.99 -3.99 -17.92
CA LEU A 262 -1.56 -4.24 -18.04
C LEU A 262 -1.10 -4.42 -19.49
N GLU A 263 -1.97 -4.88 -20.39
CA GLU A 263 -1.65 -5.21 -21.78
C GLU A 263 -0.88 -4.08 -22.52
N PRO A 264 -1.27 -2.79 -22.44
CA PRO A 264 -0.51 -1.73 -23.12
C PRO A 264 0.93 -1.59 -22.61
N VAL A 265 1.15 -1.82 -21.31
CA VAL A 265 2.48 -1.77 -20.68
C VAL A 265 3.29 -2.99 -21.06
N TRP A 266 2.65 -4.16 -21.11
CA TRP A 266 3.27 -5.43 -21.49
C TRP A 266 3.72 -5.41 -22.95
N MET A 267 2.86 -4.95 -23.87
CA MET A 267 3.19 -4.83 -25.30
C MET A 267 4.35 -3.86 -25.54
N TYR A 268 4.39 -2.74 -24.81
CA TYR A 268 5.51 -1.81 -24.85
C TYR A 268 6.82 -2.47 -24.39
N TYR A 269 6.77 -3.19 -23.27
CA TYR A 269 7.92 -3.90 -22.71
C TYR A 269 8.49 -4.95 -23.69
N ILE A 270 7.63 -5.76 -24.30
CA ILE A 270 7.99 -6.75 -25.33
C ILE A 270 8.70 -6.06 -26.51
N TYR A 271 8.12 -4.97 -27.01
CA TYR A 271 8.67 -4.23 -28.14
C TYR A 271 10.06 -3.63 -27.83
N GLU A 272 10.24 -3.00 -26.66
CA GLU A 272 11.52 -2.43 -26.26
C GLU A 272 12.60 -3.48 -25.97
N THR A 273 12.22 -4.61 -25.38
CA THR A 273 13.17 -5.66 -25.00
C THR A 273 13.47 -6.66 -26.11
N GLY A 274 12.75 -6.60 -27.24
CA GLY A 274 12.91 -7.50 -28.37
C GLY A 274 12.59 -8.97 -28.04
N ARG A 275 11.88 -9.23 -26.94
CA ARG A 275 11.34 -10.55 -26.63
C ARG A 275 10.06 -10.73 -27.42
N ASP A 276 10.04 -11.61 -28.41
CA ASP A 276 8.79 -12.01 -29.05
C ASP A 276 7.88 -12.71 -28.01
N PRO A 277 6.57 -12.42 -27.97
CA PRO A 277 5.62 -13.08 -27.08
C PRO A 277 5.32 -14.54 -27.46
N THR A 278 6.03 -15.11 -28.44
CA THR A 278 5.69 -16.38 -29.10
C THR A 278 6.78 -17.44 -29.04
N THR A 279 7.75 -17.35 -28.13
CA THR A 279 8.73 -18.43 -27.92
C THR A 279 8.67 -19.03 -26.53
N GLU A 280 7.61 -19.80 -26.28
CA GLU A 280 7.69 -21.03 -25.49
C GLU A 280 7.07 -22.15 -26.35
N GLU A 281 7.93 -22.96 -26.98
CA GLU A 281 7.59 -24.30 -27.53
C GLU A 281 7.83 -25.36 -26.46
#